data_AF-A0AAV8W589-F1
#
_entry.id   AF-A0AAV8W589-F1
#
_cell.length_a   1.000
_cell.length_b   1.000
_cell.length_c   1.000
_cell.angle_alpha   90.00
_cell.angle_beta   90.00
_cell.angle_gamma   90.00
#
_symmetry.space_group_name_H-M   'P 1'
#
loop_
_entity.id
_entity.type
_entity.pdbx_description
1 polymer ?
#
loop_
_entity_poly.entity_id
_entity_poly.type
_entity_poly.pdbx_seq_one_letter_code
_entity_poly.pdbx_strand_id
1 'polypeptide(L)'
;MTKTDVDSSLDNILVQLGDFGKYQIFIFSLVCFAVILHSGVHVAYVFTAMDLDYRCEVPACDLNNPQYEPSWLINAVPYKGSTPEKCEMYLYVTNSSDADGKNCSSDNFVTSHILRCSSFVYKTTEQSILQEEVPTLIGVEEISLCPECGEGEDTPVHLLGNCIAFGRLRHKFFGTEELQEIQTKILTFIIKASVINLICYLYLLQYNLQCEDNLWKITMVGTVNSIGQFFGLFISGIVSDRYGRRAVLVWGMVLCAVCGIIRTFMPTYEWFLVFELLDAAFGSGTYICGFVLGVELVGPKTRVLTGILASSCYAIGEIFAAGSAWLVKSWRPLIYILYSPIFLLLTYNWILPESIRWNLSKGRVDEVKKTLRKVAKVNGRELSENALEKLTRVNVDEPTKEVNTLKNAFKSTKLMLRLINCCFCWITCTFLFYGLTLNSVSLAAGNSYLDFILTALVEIPAYVSCNYMLEYFGRKKSLSGSYLITGAACVAFIFVPADSRIGSLSVYLLGKFGATAAFTNLYVVTSEIFPTTMRHSFMGTCSMFGRLGSMIAPQTPLLAQLWSPLPLISFAVMSVIAGFLTLLFPETANTELPDTIEEAENISRRTKKSKNPTNENMKGKC
;
A
#
# COMPACT_ATOMS: atom_id res chain seq x y z
N MET A 1 26.61 2.29 -30.37
CA MET A 1 26.58 2.77 -28.98
C MET A 1 26.00 1.65 -28.15
N THR A 2 26.60 1.34 -27.01
CA THR A 2 25.99 0.47 -26.01
C THR A 2 24.79 1.18 -25.36
N LYS A 3 23.88 0.45 -24.71
CA LYS A 3 22.74 1.04 -23.96
C LYS A 3 23.22 2.11 -22.97
N THR A 4 24.36 1.87 -22.34
CA THR A 4 25.04 2.77 -21.40
C THR A 4 25.46 4.10 -22.04
N ASP A 5 25.90 4.07 -23.30
CA ASP A 5 26.30 5.29 -24.02
C ASP A 5 25.09 6.18 -24.37
N VAL A 6 23.92 5.55 -24.61
CA VAL A 6 22.66 6.26 -24.89
C VAL A 6 22.15 6.92 -23.61
N ASP A 7 22.16 6.18 -22.50
CA ASP A 7 21.73 6.71 -21.20
C ASP A 7 22.61 7.89 -20.76
N SER A 8 23.93 7.79 -20.95
CA SER A 8 24.86 8.90 -20.72
C SER A 8 24.60 10.11 -21.63
N SER A 9 24.31 9.87 -22.92
CA SER A 9 23.98 10.94 -23.88
C SER A 9 22.68 11.64 -23.52
N LEU A 10 21.65 10.89 -23.10
CA LEU A 10 20.38 11.44 -22.64
C LEU A 10 20.56 12.25 -21.35
N ASP A 11 21.29 11.73 -20.38
CA ASP A 11 21.56 12.42 -19.12
C ASP A 11 22.29 13.76 -19.37
N ASN A 12 23.23 13.81 -20.31
CA ASN A 12 23.88 15.07 -20.72
C ASN A 12 22.89 16.08 -21.35
N ILE A 13 21.92 15.61 -22.14
CA ILE A 13 20.88 16.47 -22.71
C ILE A 13 19.96 17.01 -21.61
N LEU A 14 19.58 16.18 -20.64
CA LEU A 14 18.75 16.62 -19.51
C LEU A 14 19.46 17.68 -18.66
N VAL A 15 20.78 17.55 -18.45
CA VAL A 15 21.60 18.58 -17.79
C VAL A 15 21.58 19.89 -18.57
N GLN A 16 21.70 19.86 -19.90
CA GLN A 16 21.63 21.07 -20.75
C GLN A 16 20.26 21.75 -20.70
N LEU A 17 19.19 20.96 -20.62
CA LEU A 17 17.81 21.44 -20.51
C LEU A 17 17.45 21.94 -19.10
N GLY A 18 18.36 21.76 -18.13
CA GLY A 18 18.19 22.10 -16.72
C GLY A 18 17.76 20.90 -15.89
N ASP A 19 18.56 20.58 -14.86
CA ASP A 19 18.39 19.38 -14.02
C ASP A 19 17.00 19.25 -13.37
N PHE A 20 16.34 20.37 -13.04
CA PHE A 20 14.99 20.43 -12.46
C PHE A 20 14.28 21.73 -12.86
N GLY A 21 14.08 21.93 -14.17
CA GLY A 21 13.44 23.12 -14.73
C GLY A 21 11.92 23.18 -14.52
N LYS A 22 11.29 24.28 -14.98
CA LYS A 22 9.85 24.55 -14.78
C LYS A 22 8.96 23.45 -15.35
N TYR A 23 9.32 22.90 -16.52
CA TYR A 23 8.57 21.79 -17.11
C TYR A 23 8.62 20.54 -16.24
N GLN A 24 9.82 20.19 -15.74
CA GLN A 24 10.02 19.03 -14.89
C GLN A 24 9.27 19.18 -13.57
N ILE A 25 9.31 20.36 -12.94
CA ILE A 25 8.55 20.65 -11.72
C ILE A 25 7.05 20.42 -11.97
N PHE A 26 6.49 20.97 -13.06
CA PHE A 26 5.08 20.81 -13.37
C PHE A 26 4.68 19.34 -13.57
N ILE A 27 5.44 18.58 -14.37
CA ILE A 27 5.17 17.16 -14.59
C ILE A 27 5.34 16.35 -13.31
N PHE A 28 6.39 16.64 -12.53
CA PHE A 28 6.64 15.96 -11.27
C PHE A 28 5.51 16.23 -10.25
N SER A 29 5.00 17.46 -10.15
CA SER A 29 3.84 17.78 -9.30
C SER A 29 2.59 16.98 -9.68
N LEU A 30 2.35 16.76 -10.98
CA LEU A 30 1.24 15.91 -11.43
C LEU A 30 1.44 14.45 -11.01
N VAL A 31 2.65 13.93 -11.15
CA VAL A 31 2.99 12.57 -10.68
C VAL A 31 2.82 12.46 -9.16
N CYS A 32 3.29 13.45 -8.40
CA CYS A 32 3.11 13.52 -6.94
C CYS A 32 1.63 13.46 -6.55
N PHE A 33 0.75 14.20 -7.26
CA PHE A 33 -0.68 14.14 -7.02
C PHE A 33 -1.26 12.73 -7.22
N ALA A 34 -0.86 12.02 -8.27
CA ALA A 34 -1.29 10.64 -8.49
C ALA A 34 -0.78 9.69 -7.39
N VAL A 35 0.46 9.89 -6.91
CA VAL A 35 1.03 9.12 -5.79
C VAL A 35 0.29 9.36 -4.48
N ILE A 36 -0.08 10.61 -4.19
CA ILE A 36 -0.87 10.98 -2.99
C ILE A 36 -2.22 10.27 -3.02
N LEU A 37 -2.92 10.31 -4.16
CA LEU A 37 -4.21 9.63 -4.31
C LEU A 37 -4.09 8.11 -4.15
N HIS A 38 -3.07 7.50 -4.78
CA HIS A 38 -2.81 6.06 -4.64
C HIS A 38 -2.53 5.66 -3.19
N SER A 39 -1.66 6.40 -2.50
CA SER A 39 -1.36 6.13 -1.11
C SER A 39 -2.60 6.24 -0.22
N GLY A 40 -3.45 7.24 -0.46
CA GLY A 40 -4.68 7.42 0.30
C GLY A 40 -5.64 6.23 0.19
N VAL A 41 -5.86 5.70 -1.01
CA VAL A 41 -6.70 4.49 -1.19
C VAL A 41 -6.02 3.21 -0.70
N HIS A 42 -4.70 3.14 -0.78
CA HIS A 42 -3.91 1.99 -0.33
C HIS A 42 -4.07 1.71 1.17
N VAL A 43 -4.13 2.76 1.99
CA VAL A 43 -4.33 2.64 3.46
C VAL A 43 -5.80 2.78 3.89
N ALA A 44 -6.74 2.95 2.95
CA ALA A 44 -8.14 3.13 3.29
C ALA A 44 -8.70 1.95 4.11
N TYR A 45 -8.22 0.73 3.85
CA TYR A 45 -8.70 -0.47 4.54
C TYR A 45 -8.50 -0.42 6.07
N VAL A 46 -7.48 0.32 6.54
CA VAL A 46 -7.19 0.48 7.98
C VAL A 46 -8.36 1.14 8.70
N PHE A 47 -9.04 2.07 8.02
CA PHE A 47 -10.20 2.79 8.56
C PHE A 47 -11.52 2.10 8.24
N THR A 48 -11.64 1.42 7.09
CA THR A 48 -12.86 0.69 6.76
C THR A 48 -13.05 -0.56 7.61
N ALA A 49 -11.96 -1.28 7.87
CA ALA A 49 -11.90 -2.50 8.67
C ALA A 49 -11.28 -2.24 10.05
N MET A 50 -11.61 -1.08 10.64
CA MET A 50 -11.21 -0.76 12.01
C MET A 50 -12.02 -1.61 13.00
N ASP A 51 -11.34 -2.21 13.98
CA ASP A 51 -11.99 -2.82 15.14
C ASP A 51 -12.50 -1.72 16.06
N LEU A 52 -13.81 -1.75 16.33
CA LEU A 52 -14.47 -0.77 17.18
C LEU A 52 -14.64 -1.32 18.59
N ASP A 53 -14.65 -0.42 19.58
CA ASP A 53 -15.05 -0.74 20.94
C ASP A 53 -16.59 -0.83 20.99
N TYR A 54 -17.11 -2.03 21.20
CA TYR A 54 -18.53 -2.30 21.39
C TYR A 54 -18.74 -3.34 22.50
N ARG A 55 -19.97 -3.37 23.03
CA ARG A 55 -20.41 -4.34 24.02
C ARG A 55 -21.77 -4.91 23.64
N CYS A 56 -22.16 -6.01 24.27
CA CYS A 56 -23.53 -6.50 24.19
C CYS A 56 -24.53 -5.45 24.66
N GLU A 57 -25.59 -5.25 23.87
CA GLU A 57 -26.80 -4.58 24.32
C GLU A 57 -27.53 -5.50 25.32
N VAL A 58 -27.98 -4.94 26.44
CA VAL A 58 -28.74 -5.63 27.47
C VAL A 58 -30.17 -5.11 27.41
N PRO A 59 -31.11 -5.77 26.71
CA PRO A 59 -32.42 -5.20 26.39
C PRO A 59 -33.24 -4.77 27.61
N ALA A 60 -33.03 -5.44 28.74
CA ALA A 60 -33.71 -5.10 30.00
C ALA A 60 -33.21 -3.79 30.65
N CYS A 61 -31.99 -3.34 30.30
CA CYS A 61 -31.29 -2.24 30.96
C CYS A 61 -30.95 -1.07 30.03
N ASP A 62 -30.71 -1.37 28.75
CA ASP A 62 -30.46 -0.42 27.68
C ASP A 62 -31.77 0.18 27.15
N LEU A 63 -32.55 0.78 28.07
CA LEU A 63 -33.77 1.51 27.72
C LEU A 63 -33.41 2.87 27.08
N ASN A 64 -34.20 3.32 26.10
CA ASN A 64 -34.14 4.61 25.39
C ASN A 64 -32.83 5.42 25.62
N ASN A 65 -31.86 5.24 24.71
CA ASN A 65 -30.51 5.85 24.67
C ASN A 65 -29.41 5.05 25.42
N PRO A 66 -28.99 3.88 24.88
CA PRO A 66 -27.95 3.06 25.46
C PRO A 66 -26.60 3.81 25.56
N GLN A 67 -25.97 3.73 26.72
CA GLN A 67 -24.62 4.28 26.95
C GLN A 67 -23.58 3.17 26.90
N TYR A 68 -22.36 3.44 26.44
CA TYR A 68 -21.34 2.39 26.36
C TYR A 68 -20.90 1.86 27.73
N GLU A 69 -20.66 2.73 28.73
CA GLU A 69 -20.22 2.33 30.08
C GLU A 69 -21.17 2.88 31.18
N PRO A 70 -22.37 2.29 31.35
CA PRO A 70 -23.24 2.61 32.47
C PRO A 70 -22.74 1.93 33.75
N SER A 71 -23.10 2.49 34.91
CA SER A 71 -22.65 1.99 36.23
C SER A 71 -23.06 0.55 36.54
N TRP A 72 -24.14 0.05 35.93
CA TRP A 72 -24.64 -1.31 36.11
C TRP A 72 -23.96 -2.36 35.22
N LEU A 73 -23.16 -1.95 34.22
CA LEU A 73 -22.60 -2.84 33.20
C LEU A 73 -21.75 -3.97 33.78
N ILE A 74 -21.01 -3.66 34.86
CA ILE A 74 -20.14 -4.62 35.56
C ILE A 74 -20.89 -5.85 36.09
N ASN A 75 -22.20 -5.73 36.32
CA ASN A 75 -23.03 -6.83 36.79
C ASN A 75 -23.68 -7.60 35.64
N ALA A 76 -23.74 -7.02 34.44
CA ALA A 76 -24.52 -7.53 33.31
C ALA A 76 -23.65 -8.19 32.23
N VAL A 77 -22.38 -7.81 32.12
CA VAL A 77 -21.45 -8.29 31.09
C VAL A 77 -20.15 -8.74 31.76
N PRO A 78 -19.52 -9.86 31.35
CA PRO A 78 -18.21 -10.27 31.86
C PRO A 78 -17.11 -9.25 31.51
N TYR A 79 -16.07 -9.15 32.33
CA TYR A 79 -14.93 -8.24 32.10
C TYR A 79 -13.63 -8.99 31.97
N LYS A 80 -12.80 -8.57 31.00
CA LYS A 80 -11.41 -9.03 30.83
C LYS A 80 -10.46 -7.91 31.20
N GLY A 81 -10.04 -7.87 32.46
CA GLY A 81 -9.30 -6.73 33.01
C GLY A 81 -10.23 -5.53 33.19
N SER A 82 -9.98 -4.44 32.45
CA SER A 82 -10.77 -3.19 32.52
C SER A 82 -11.80 -3.03 31.39
N THR A 83 -11.84 -3.95 30.43
CA THR A 83 -12.72 -3.86 29.26
C THR A 83 -13.87 -4.87 29.36
N PRO A 84 -15.12 -4.46 29.06
CA PRO A 84 -16.24 -5.40 28.97
C PRO A 84 -16.06 -6.35 27.79
N GLU A 85 -16.49 -7.60 27.96
CA GLU A 85 -16.54 -8.59 26.88
C GLU A 85 -17.50 -8.13 25.78
N LYS A 86 -17.08 -8.31 24.52
CA LYS A 86 -17.78 -7.71 23.37
C LYS A 86 -19.10 -8.42 23.02
N CYS A 87 -19.18 -9.73 23.25
CA CYS A 87 -20.26 -10.58 22.73
C CYS A 87 -20.92 -11.53 23.74
N GLU A 88 -20.57 -11.39 25.01
CA GLU A 88 -21.11 -12.20 26.08
C GLU A 88 -21.84 -11.33 27.10
N MET A 89 -22.96 -11.81 27.62
CA MET A 89 -23.70 -11.17 28.70
C MET A 89 -24.23 -12.21 29.68
N TYR A 90 -24.49 -11.80 30.92
CA TYR A 90 -25.10 -12.66 31.93
C TYR A 90 -26.62 -12.76 31.72
N LEU A 91 -27.20 -13.90 32.12
CA LEU A 91 -28.64 -14.11 32.05
C LEU A 91 -29.36 -13.13 32.99
N TYR A 92 -30.30 -12.36 32.43
CA TYR A 92 -31.21 -11.49 33.20
C TYR A 92 -32.42 -12.28 33.70
N VAL A 93 -32.77 -12.13 34.98
CA VAL A 93 -33.92 -12.76 35.62
C VAL A 93 -34.78 -11.68 36.30
N THR A 94 -36.03 -11.55 35.86
CA THR A 94 -37.01 -10.65 36.49
C THR A 94 -37.47 -11.20 37.83
N ASN A 95 -37.10 -10.53 38.93
CA ASN A 95 -37.69 -10.75 40.25
C ASN A 95 -38.98 -9.95 40.42
N SER A 96 -39.95 -10.49 41.17
CA SER A 96 -41.32 -9.98 41.31
C SER A 96 -41.46 -8.56 41.92
N SER A 97 -40.36 -7.95 42.35
CA SER A 97 -40.28 -6.59 42.90
C SER A 97 -39.88 -5.51 41.88
N ASP A 98 -39.57 -5.88 40.63
CA ASP A 98 -38.98 -4.97 39.64
C ASP A 98 -39.73 -5.00 38.29
N ALA A 99 -41.04 -4.74 38.33
CA ALA A 99 -41.93 -4.80 37.17
C ALA A 99 -41.65 -3.72 36.09
N ASP A 100 -40.79 -2.73 36.40
CA ASP A 100 -40.53 -1.56 35.56
C ASP A 100 -39.20 -1.65 34.78
N GLY A 101 -38.34 -2.67 35.03
CA GLY A 101 -37.06 -2.88 34.33
C GLY A 101 -36.02 -1.76 34.51
N LYS A 102 -36.27 -0.76 35.36
CA LYS A 102 -35.43 0.45 35.48
C LYS A 102 -34.24 0.30 36.42
N ASN A 103 -34.30 -0.61 37.39
CA ASN A 103 -33.23 -0.79 38.38
C ASN A 103 -32.39 -2.02 38.02
N CYS A 104 -31.38 -1.82 37.16
CA CYS A 104 -30.42 -2.87 36.80
C CYS A 104 -29.45 -3.20 37.95
N SER A 105 -29.98 -3.86 38.98
CA SER A 105 -29.25 -4.33 40.15
C SER A 105 -28.49 -5.63 39.85
N SER A 106 -27.44 -5.91 40.63
CA SER A 106 -26.68 -7.16 40.56
C SER A 106 -27.56 -8.41 40.78
N ASP A 107 -28.63 -8.28 41.56
CA ASP A 107 -29.52 -9.39 41.92
C ASP A 107 -30.36 -9.90 40.74
N ASN A 108 -30.44 -9.10 39.67
CA ASN A 108 -31.19 -9.43 38.46
C ASN A 108 -30.34 -10.21 37.45
N PHE A 109 -29.04 -10.46 37.71
CA PHE A 109 -28.13 -11.14 36.80
C PHE A 109 -27.54 -12.42 37.41
N VAL A 110 -27.68 -13.53 36.68
CA VAL A 110 -27.12 -14.83 37.07
C VAL A 110 -25.76 -15.01 36.41
N THR A 111 -24.68 -14.78 37.16
CA THR A 111 -23.30 -14.85 36.65
C THR A 111 -22.82 -16.25 36.28
N SER A 112 -23.55 -17.30 36.66
CA SER A 112 -23.24 -18.69 36.30
C SER A 112 -23.67 -19.07 34.88
N HIS A 113 -24.50 -18.26 34.23
CA HIS A 113 -25.00 -18.50 32.88
C HIS A 113 -24.63 -17.36 31.95
N ILE A 114 -23.85 -17.67 30.92
CA ILE A 114 -23.37 -16.73 29.91
C ILE A 114 -24.15 -16.96 28.61
N LEU A 115 -24.63 -15.87 28.01
CA LEU A 115 -25.38 -15.85 26.77
C LEU A 115 -24.66 -14.99 25.72
N ARG A 116 -24.86 -15.33 24.43
CA ARG A 116 -24.45 -14.47 23.31
C ARG A 116 -25.53 -13.46 22.98
N CYS A 117 -25.14 -12.19 22.85
CA CYS A 117 -26.03 -11.14 22.39
C CYS A 117 -26.11 -11.08 20.86
N SER A 118 -27.17 -10.44 20.35
CA SER A 118 -27.41 -10.25 18.91
C SER A 118 -27.44 -8.77 18.49
N SER A 119 -27.40 -7.86 19.47
CA SER A 119 -27.42 -6.41 19.28
C SER A 119 -26.34 -5.77 20.14
N PHE A 120 -25.76 -4.67 19.68
CA PHE A 120 -24.53 -4.11 20.23
C PHE A 120 -24.61 -2.60 20.46
N VAL A 121 -23.95 -2.16 21.53
CA VAL A 121 -23.78 -0.73 21.86
C VAL A 121 -22.33 -0.34 21.62
N TYR A 122 -22.11 0.67 20.77
CA TYR A 122 -20.78 1.14 20.37
C TYR A 122 -20.34 2.35 21.20
N LYS A 123 -19.04 2.42 21.50
CA LYS A 123 -18.43 3.51 22.29
C LYS A 123 -18.41 4.84 21.54
N THR A 124 -18.20 4.79 20.23
CA THR A 124 -18.06 5.95 19.36
C THR A 124 -19.14 5.93 18.28
N THR A 125 -19.42 7.11 17.70
CA THR A 125 -20.33 7.25 16.55
C THR A 125 -19.68 6.84 15.22
N GLU A 126 -18.56 6.11 15.27
CA GLU A 126 -17.78 5.74 14.10
C GLU A 126 -18.39 4.50 13.45
N GLN A 127 -18.54 4.53 12.13
CA GLN A 127 -19.11 3.45 11.35
C GLN A 127 -18.05 2.77 10.48
N SER A 128 -17.65 1.56 10.89
CA SER A 128 -16.84 0.65 10.09
C SER A 128 -17.70 -0.44 9.47
N ILE A 129 -17.10 -1.35 8.68
CA ILE A 129 -17.81 -2.52 8.14
C ILE A 129 -18.43 -3.42 9.23
N LEU A 130 -18.01 -3.26 10.49
CA LEU A 130 -18.56 -3.97 11.65
C LEU A 130 -20.01 -3.60 12.00
N GLN A 131 -20.42 -2.36 11.70
CA GLN A 131 -21.70 -1.80 12.15
C GLN A 131 -22.84 -1.98 11.16
N GLU A 132 -22.66 -2.78 10.09
CA GLU A 132 -23.74 -3.03 9.13
C GLU A 132 -24.76 -4.01 9.70
N GLU A 133 -25.69 -3.44 10.47
CA GLU A 133 -26.96 -4.04 10.86
C GLU A 133 -28.10 -3.50 9.99
N VAL A 134 -29.10 -4.36 9.79
CA VAL A 134 -30.33 -4.08 9.05
C VAL A 134 -30.92 -2.75 9.53
N PRO A 135 -31.29 -1.80 8.65
CA PRO A 135 -32.18 -0.73 9.08
C PRO A 135 -33.50 -1.38 9.50
N THR A 136 -33.71 -1.48 10.81
CA THR A 136 -34.99 -1.84 11.40
C THR A 136 -36.01 -0.82 10.92
N LEU A 137 -36.87 -1.28 10.01
CA LEU A 137 -38.16 -0.71 9.62
C LEU A 137 -38.52 0.60 10.34
N ILE A 138 -38.19 1.74 9.72
CA ILE A 138 -39.08 2.89 9.83
C ILE A 138 -40.40 2.40 9.24
N GLY A 139 -41.44 2.35 10.07
CA GLY A 139 -42.73 1.72 9.79
C GLY A 139 -43.20 1.95 8.35
N VAL A 140 -43.11 0.89 7.55
CA VAL A 140 -43.88 0.77 6.32
C VAL A 140 -45.13 0.00 6.72
N GLU A 141 -46.12 0.74 7.25
CA GLU A 141 -47.50 0.31 7.06
C GLU A 141 -47.71 0.07 5.56
N GLU A 142 -48.16 -1.13 5.23
CA GLU A 142 -48.81 -1.51 3.98
C GLU A 142 -48.60 -0.54 2.80
N ILE A 143 -47.44 -0.61 2.14
CA ILE A 143 -47.42 -0.28 0.71
C ILE A 143 -48.05 -1.48 0.01
N SER A 144 -49.38 -1.41 -0.06
CA SER A 144 -50.23 -2.19 -0.93
C SER A 144 -49.52 -2.43 -2.26
N LEU A 145 -49.40 -3.70 -2.62
CA LEU A 145 -48.95 -4.16 -3.92
C LEU A 145 -49.53 -3.27 -5.03
N CYS A 146 -48.65 -2.77 -5.90
CA CYS A 146 -49.02 -2.23 -7.21
C CYS A 146 -49.96 -3.24 -7.91
N PRO A 147 -51.23 -2.90 -8.18
CA PRO A 147 -52.20 -3.84 -8.75
C PRO A 147 -52.12 -3.93 -10.29
N GLU A 148 -50.95 -3.73 -10.88
CA GLU A 148 -50.75 -3.76 -12.35
C GLU A 148 -49.68 -4.73 -12.84
N CYS A 149 -49.24 -5.69 -12.02
CA CYS A 149 -48.54 -6.87 -12.54
C CYS A 149 -49.56 -7.98 -12.81
N GLY A 150 -50.29 -7.81 -13.91
CA GLY A 150 -51.16 -8.85 -14.47
C GLY A 150 -50.37 -10.10 -14.83
N GLU A 151 -50.96 -11.24 -14.53
CA GLU A 151 -50.52 -12.57 -14.94
C GLU A 151 -50.29 -12.62 -16.46
N GLY A 152 -49.06 -12.91 -16.86
CA GLY A 152 -48.67 -13.12 -18.25
C GLY A 152 -47.29 -13.75 -18.31
N GLU A 153 -47.26 -15.03 -18.66
CA GLU A 153 -46.05 -15.81 -18.94
C GLU A 153 -45.15 -15.10 -19.94
N ASP A 154 -43.91 -14.78 -19.55
CA ASP A 154 -42.77 -14.77 -20.47
C ASP A 154 -41.44 -14.81 -19.69
N THR A 155 -40.66 -15.85 -19.93
CA THR A 155 -39.38 -16.17 -19.28
C THR A 155 -38.18 -15.45 -19.93
N PRO A 156 -37.05 -15.24 -19.22
CA PRO A 156 -35.95 -14.38 -19.65
C PRO A 156 -34.98 -15.06 -20.63
N VAL A 157 -35.49 -15.57 -21.76
CA VAL A 157 -34.67 -16.16 -22.84
C VAL A 157 -34.64 -15.27 -24.09
N HIS A 158 -35.52 -14.27 -24.19
CA HIS A 158 -35.64 -13.44 -25.39
C HIS A 158 -34.67 -12.25 -25.50
N LEU A 159 -33.86 -11.94 -24.48
CA LEU A 159 -32.82 -10.90 -24.57
C LEU A 159 -31.45 -11.40 -25.04
N LEU A 160 -31.24 -12.71 -25.15
CA LEU A 160 -29.99 -13.28 -25.71
C LEU A 160 -29.99 -13.32 -27.25
N GLY A 161 -31.17 -13.24 -27.88
CA GLY A 161 -31.36 -13.45 -29.33
C GLY A 161 -30.94 -12.30 -30.24
N ASN A 162 -30.83 -11.06 -29.72
CA ASN A 162 -30.55 -9.89 -30.56
C ASN A 162 -29.06 -9.47 -30.60
N CYS A 163 -28.16 -10.22 -29.96
CA CYS A 163 -26.71 -9.97 -30.01
C CYS A 163 -25.94 -10.77 -31.08
N ILE A 164 -26.60 -11.65 -31.85
CA ILE A 164 -25.92 -12.45 -32.90
C ILE A 164 -26.07 -11.83 -34.31
N ALA A 165 -26.81 -10.73 -34.46
CA ALA A 165 -27.10 -10.11 -35.76
C ALA A 165 -26.37 -8.78 -36.04
N PHE A 166 -25.21 -8.53 -35.41
CA PHE A 166 -24.34 -7.39 -35.77
C PHE A 166 -22.91 -7.83 -36.08
N GLY A 167 -22.82 -8.88 -36.89
CA GLY A 167 -21.58 -9.31 -37.53
C GLY A 167 -21.73 -9.30 -39.05
N ARG A 168 -21.67 -8.11 -39.67
CA ARG A 168 -21.34 -7.97 -41.11
C ARG A 168 -21.07 -6.50 -41.46
N LEU A 169 -19.88 -6.28 -42.04
CA LEU A 169 -19.24 -5.05 -42.55
C LEU A 169 -18.24 -4.42 -41.56
N ARG A 170 -16.95 -4.23 -41.84
CA ARG A 170 -16.08 -4.62 -42.97
C ARG A 170 -14.63 -4.35 -42.53
N HIS A 171 -13.72 -5.26 -42.89
CA HIS A 171 -12.26 -5.15 -42.89
C HIS A 171 -11.71 -3.78 -43.37
N LYS A 172 -10.83 -3.14 -42.58
CA LYS A 172 -9.47 -2.67 -42.96
C LYS A 172 -8.82 -1.81 -41.85
N PHE A 173 -7.51 -2.03 -41.67
CA PHE A 173 -6.53 -1.32 -40.82
C PHE A 173 -6.45 -1.70 -39.33
N PHE A 174 -5.50 -2.59 -39.03
CA PHE A 174 -5.02 -2.92 -37.69
C PHE A 174 -4.09 -1.82 -37.17
N GLY A 175 -4.35 -1.31 -35.97
CA GLY A 175 -3.44 -0.43 -35.22
C GLY A 175 -4.06 0.14 -33.95
N THR A 176 -3.59 -0.30 -32.77
CA THR A 176 -3.68 0.38 -31.45
C THR A 176 -5.05 0.66 -30.78
N GLU A 177 -6.21 0.44 -31.40
CA GLU A 177 -7.51 0.75 -30.78
C GLU A 177 -8.17 -0.39 -29.96
N GLU A 178 -7.74 -1.64 -30.09
CA GLU A 178 -8.45 -2.79 -29.47
C GLU A 178 -8.44 -2.78 -27.94
N LEU A 179 -7.38 -2.30 -27.27
CA LEU A 179 -7.33 -2.27 -25.80
C LEU A 179 -8.19 -1.14 -25.23
N GLN A 180 -8.26 -0.01 -25.93
CA GLN A 180 -9.11 1.12 -25.56
C GLN A 180 -10.58 0.77 -25.74
N GLU A 181 -10.91 0.03 -26.80
CA GLU A 181 -12.26 -0.46 -27.04
C GLU A 181 -12.66 -1.55 -26.03
N ILE A 182 -11.75 -2.47 -25.67
CA ILE A 182 -11.99 -3.47 -24.62
C ILE A 182 -12.13 -2.81 -23.24
N GLN A 183 -11.27 -1.85 -22.89
CA GLN A 183 -11.36 -1.10 -21.63
C GLN A 183 -12.65 -0.27 -21.55
N THR A 184 -13.07 0.35 -22.66
CA THR A 184 -14.32 1.12 -22.73
C THR A 184 -15.54 0.22 -22.69
N LYS A 185 -15.50 -0.97 -23.33
CA LYS A 185 -16.56 -1.98 -23.27
C LYS A 185 -16.69 -2.58 -21.86
N ILE A 186 -15.56 -2.84 -21.19
CA ILE A 186 -15.54 -3.26 -19.78
C ILE A 186 -16.10 -2.15 -18.88
N LEU A 187 -15.67 -0.90 -19.06
CA LEU A 187 -16.18 0.24 -18.29
C LEU A 187 -17.69 0.46 -18.50
N THR A 188 -18.18 0.32 -19.73
CA THR A 188 -19.61 0.45 -20.06
C THR A 188 -20.43 -0.73 -19.54
N PHE A 189 -19.89 -1.95 -19.58
CA PHE A 189 -20.48 -3.13 -18.96
C PHE A 189 -20.57 -2.97 -17.45
N ILE A 190 -19.50 -2.49 -16.82
CA ILE A 190 -19.45 -2.20 -15.39
C ILE A 190 -20.48 -1.12 -15.02
N ILE A 191 -20.57 -0.02 -15.76
CA ILE A 191 -21.54 1.05 -15.47
C ILE A 191 -22.98 0.53 -15.59
N LYS A 192 -23.30 -0.25 -16.63
CA LYS A 192 -24.63 -0.84 -16.81
C LYS A 192 -24.97 -1.92 -15.78
N ALA A 193 -24.01 -2.77 -15.42
CA ALA A 193 -24.17 -3.78 -14.38
C ALA A 193 -24.31 -3.16 -12.98
N SER A 194 -23.63 -2.03 -12.75
CA SER A 194 -23.73 -1.26 -11.50
C SER A 194 -25.12 -0.66 -11.35
N VAL A 195 -25.64 0.06 -12.35
CA VAL A 195 -26.94 0.77 -12.24
C VAL A 195 -28.14 -0.18 -12.14
N ILE A 196 -28.10 -1.34 -12.80
CA ILE A 196 -29.23 -2.31 -12.77
C ILE A 196 -29.23 -3.15 -11.48
N ASN A 197 -28.06 -3.48 -10.91
CA ASN A 197 -28.00 -4.13 -9.59
C ASN A 197 -28.20 -3.16 -8.41
N LEU A 198 -27.87 -1.87 -8.59
CA LEU A 198 -28.04 -0.82 -7.58
C LEU A 198 -29.52 -0.61 -7.20
N ILE A 199 -30.45 -0.86 -8.12
CA ILE A 199 -31.89 -0.70 -7.87
C ILE A 199 -32.49 -1.93 -7.17
N CYS A 200 -31.93 -3.13 -7.37
CA CYS A 200 -32.44 -4.37 -6.76
C CYS A 200 -31.81 -4.74 -5.40
N TYR A 201 -30.61 -4.25 -5.07
CA TYR A 201 -29.90 -4.62 -3.82
C TYR A 201 -30.03 -3.61 -2.67
N LEU A 202 -30.90 -2.61 -2.83
CA LEU A 202 -30.97 -1.45 -1.93
C LEU A 202 -31.45 -1.77 -0.49
N TYR A 203 -31.65 -3.04 -0.08
CA TYR A 203 -32.38 -3.33 1.17
C TYR A 203 -31.88 -4.39 2.15
N LEU A 204 -30.84 -5.20 1.91
CA LEU A 204 -30.36 -6.16 2.95
C LEU A 204 -28.86 -6.42 2.84
N LEU A 205 -28.07 -5.70 3.64
CA LEU A 205 -26.64 -5.95 3.85
C LEU A 205 -26.43 -6.42 5.28
N GLN A 206 -25.88 -7.62 5.46
CA GLN A 206 -25.47 -8.11 6.78
C GLN A 206 -24.19 -8.93 6.61
N TYR A 207 -23.05 -8.38 7.04
CA TYR A 207 -21.78 -9.11 7.03
C TYR A 207 -21.57 -9.96 8.29
N ASN A 208 -22.32 -9.69 9.37
CA ASN A 208 -22.23 -10.37 10.68
C ASN A 208 -20.76 -10.57 11.12
N LEU A 209 -20.03 -9.45 11.23
CA LEU A 209 -18.60 -9.40 11.54
C LEU A 209 -18.30 -9.18 13.03
N GLN A 210 -19.34 -8.99 13.84
CA GLN A 210 -19.23 -8.83 15.27
C GLN A 210 -18.72 -10.12 15.94
N CYS A 211 -18.19 -9.98 17.15
CA CYS A 211 -17.59 -11.00 18.00
C CYS A 211 -16.16 -11.45 17.66
N GLU A 212 -15.44 -11.90 18.70
CA GLU A 212 -14.04 -12.34 18.60
C GLU A 212 -13.86 -13.48 17.59
N ASP A 213 -14.84 -14.39 17.48
CA ASP A 213 -14.84 -15.49 16.51
C ASP A 213 -14.74 -15.02 15.05
N ASN A 214 -15.16 -13.79 14.76
CA ASN A 214 -15.14 -13.19 13.43
C ASN A 214 -14.02 -12.14 13.27
N LEU A 215 -13.19 -11.88 14.28
CA LEU A 215 -12.12 -10.86 14.19
C LEU A 215 -11.14 -11.17 13.05
N TRP A 216 -10.91 -12.45 12.76
CA TRP A 216 -10.07 -12.88 11.63
C TRP A 216 -10.61 -12.43 10.27
N LYS A 217 -11.93 -12.20 10.13
CA LYS A 217 -12.52 -11.64 8.90
C LYS A 217 -12.09 -10.18 8.74
N ILE A 218 -12.13 -9.39 9.81
CA ILE A 218 -11.69 -7.98 9.76
C ILE A 218 -10.22 -7.89 9.32
N THR A 219 -9.34 -8.68 9.92
CA THR A 219 -7.91 -8.70 9.58
C THR A 219 -7.66 -9.25 8.17
N MET A 220 -8.52 -10.15 7.68
CA MET A 220 -8.43 -10.72 6.33
C MET A 220 -8.53 -9.64 5.24
N VAL A 221 -9.28 -8.55 5.45
CA VAL A 221 -9.38 -7.44 4.48
C VAL A 221 -7.99 -6.90 4.12
N GLY A 222 -7.17 -6.58 5.12
CA GLY A 222 -5.81 -6.10 4.91
C GLY A 222 -4.88 -7.15 4.27
N THR A 223 -5.05 -8.43 4.63
CA THR A 223 -4.26 -9.52 4.04
C THR A 223 -4.61 -9.72 2.56
N VAL A 224 -5.90 -9.71 2.21
CA VAL A 224 -6.40 -9.80 0.83
C VAL A 224 -5.94 -8.60 0.00
N ASN A 225 -5.99 -7.39 0.57
CA ASN A 225 -5.42 -6.20 -0.06
C ASN A 225 -3.92 -6.40 -0.39
N SER A 226 -3.14 -6.92 0.57
CA SER A 226 -1.71 -7.21 0.39
C SER A 226 -1.44 -8.31 -0.65
N ILE A 227 -2.30 -9.33 -0.74
CA ILE A 227 -2.26 -10.36 -1.80
C ILE A 227 -2.54 -9.72 -3.16
N GLY A 228 -3.54 -8.86 -3.26
CA GLY A 228 -3.84 -8.10 -4.47
C GLY A 228 -2.62 -7.31 -4.95
N GLN A 229 -1.96 -6.58 -4.04
CA GLN A 229 -0.73 -5.84 -4.36
C GLN A 229 0.41 -6.73 -4.88
N PHE A 230 0.59 -7.94 -4.32
CA PHE A 230 1.64 -8.85 -4.77
C PHE A 230 1.48 -9.24 -6.25
N PHE A 231 0.27 -9.67 -6.63
CA PHE A 231 -0.02 -10.00 -8.03
C PHE A 231 -0.06 -8.75 -8.91
N GLY A 232 -0.61 -7.66 -8.38
CA GLY A 232 -0.69 -6.37 -9.06
C GLY A 232 0.67 -5.79 -9.44
N LEU A 233 1.68 -5.89 -8.56
CA LEU A 233 3.04 -5.43 -8.86
C LEU A 233 3.68 -6.22 -10.00
N PHE A 234 3.47 -7.53 -10.02
CA PHE A 234 3.97 -8.40 -11.09
C PHE A 234 3.31 -8.05 -12.44
N ILE A 235 1.98 -7.97 -12.45
CA ILE A 235 1.21 -7.66 -13.66
C ILE A 235 1.52 -6.24 -14.15
N SER A 236 1.52 -5.26 -13.25
CA SER A 236 1.79 -3.86 -13.59
C SER A 236 3.21 -3.65 -14.12
N GLY A 237 4.21 -4.42 -13.66
CA GLY A 237 5.54 -4.42 -14.26
C GLY A 237 5.52 -4.82 -15.75
N ILE A 238 4.86 -5.94 -16.06
CA ILE A 238 4.71 -6.43 -17.44
C ILE A 238 3.93 -5.41 -18.30
N VAL A 239 2.85 -4.87 -17.75
CA VAL A 239 2.02 -3.85 -18.44
C VAL A 239 2.81 -2.57 -18.66
N SER A 240 3.60 -2.11 -17.69
CA SER A 240 4.43 -0.90 -17.77
C SER A 240 5.51 -1.00 -18.86
N ASP A 241 6.16 -2.16 -18.97
CA ASP A 241 7.16 -2.37 -20.01
C ASP A 241 6.54 -2.54 -21.40
N ARG A 242 5.33 -3.10 -21.50
CA ARG A 242 4.65 -3.31 -22.77
C ARG A 242 3.94 -2.07 -23.29
N TYR A 243 3.22 -1.36 -22.43
CA TYR A 243 2.30 -0.28 -22.80
C TYR A 243 2.77 1.11 -22.33
N GLY A 244 3.79 1.18 -21.48
CA GLY A 244 4.33 2.43 -20.94
C GLY A 244 3.90 2.70 -19.50
N ARG A 245 4.63 3.61 -18.84
CA ARG A 245 4.45 3.93 -17.41
C ARG A 245 3.18 4.75 -17.19
N ARG A 246 2.86 5.65 -18.13
CA ARG A 246 1.65 6.48 -18.06
C ARG A 246 0.38 5.64 -18.11
N ALA A 247 0.38 4.57 -18.91
CA ALA A 247 -0.78 3.68 -19.03
C ALA A 247 -1.16 3.04 -17.69
N VAL A 248 -0.16 2.53 -16.95
CA VAL A 248 -0.38 1.97 -15.61
C VAL A 248 -0.84 3.04 -14.62
N LEU A 249 -0.18 4.21 -14.63
CA LEU A 249 -0.53 5.32 -13.73
C LEU A 249 -1.97 5.80 -13.91
N VAL A 250 -2.46 5.90 -15.15
CA VAL A 250 -3.81 6.40 -15.43
C VAL A 250 -4.85 5.29 -15.38
N TRP A 251 -4.72 4.26 -16.23
CA TRP A 251 -5.75 3.23 -16.37
C TRP A 251 -5.76 2.25 -15.19
N GLY A 252 -4.60 1.95 -14.60
CA GLY A 252 -4.52 1.15 -13.38
C GLY A 252 -5.25 1.84 -12.22
N MET A 253 -5.04 3.14 -12.05
CA MET A 253 -5.73 3.93 -11.03
C MET A 253 -7.24 4.08 -11.30
N VAL A 254 -7.65 4.29 -12.55
CA VAL A 254 -9.08 4.36 -12.90
C VAL A 254 -9.78 3.04 -12.62
N LEU A 255 -9.17 1.90 -12.97
CA LEU A 255 -9.71 0.58 -12.65
C LEU A 255 -9.75 0.33 -11.13
N CYS A 256 -8.72 0.74 -10.41
CA CYS A 256 -8.70 0.74 -8.95
C CYS A 256 -9.89 1.53 -8.36
N ALA A 257 -10.16 2.74 -8.88
CA ALA A 257 -11.28 3.56 -8.45
C ALA A 257 -12.66 2.98 -8.76
N VAL A 258 -12.81 2.38 -9.93
CA VAL A 258 -14.04 1.67 -10.29
C VAL A 258 -14.28 0.49 -9.34
N CYS A 259 -13.27 -0.36 -9.11
CA CYS A 259 -13.38 -1.49 -8.19
C CYS A 259 -13.66 -1.04 -6.75
N GLY A 260 -12.98 -0.01 -6.25
CA GLY A 260 -13.17 0.51 -4.89
C GLY A 260 -14.58 1.10 -4.68
N ILE A 261 -15.15 1.79 -5.66
CA ILE A 261 -16.53 2.29 -5.57
C ILE A 261 -17.53 1.13 -5.61
N ILE A 262 -17.36 0.16 -6.51
CA ILE A 262 -18.23 -1.01 -6.60
C ILE A 262 -18.22 -1.79 -5.28
N ARG A 263 -17.05 -1.91 -4.62
CA ARG A 263 -16.89 -2.57 -3.31
C ARG A 263 -17.89 -2.06 -2.27
N THR A 264 -18.22 -0.76 -2.28
CA THR A 264 -19.19 -0.21 -1.32
C THR A 264 -20.59 -0.82 -1.49
N PHE A 265 -20.97 -1.25 -2.68
CA PHE A 265 -22.28 -1.83 -2.97
C PHE A 265 -22.31 -3.35 -2.83
N MET A 266 -21.18 -3.99 -2.47
CA MET A 266 -21.09 -5.45 -2.47
C MET A 266 -21.86 -6.06 -1.32
N PRO A 267 -22.72 -7.06 -1.57
CA PRO A 267 -23.65 -7.48 -0.56
C PRO A 267 -23.22 -8.58 0.38
N THR A 268 -22.27 -9.36 -0.08
CA THR A 268 -21.68 -10.44 0.71
C THR A 268 -20.24 -10.09 0.99
N TYR A 269 -19.76 -10.56 2.14
CA TYR A 269 -18.39 -10.34 2.58
C TYR A 269 -17.37 -10.88 1.57
N GLU A 270 -17.68 -12.00 0.91
CA GLU A 270 -16.82 -12.59 -0.12
C GLU A 270 -16.67 -11.67 -1.35
N TRP A 271 -17.76 -11.06 -1.83
CA TRP A 271 -17.68 -10.10 -2.93
C TRP A 271 -16.95 -8.83 -2.51
N PHE A 272 -17.12 -8.37 -1.27
CA PHE A 272 -16.34 -7.28 -0.72
C PHE A 272 -14.83 -7.57 -0.79
N LEU A 273 -14.40 -8.77 -0.37
CA LEU A 273 -13.01 -9.22 -0.45
C LEU A 273 -12.50 -9.33 -1.90
N VAL A 274 -13.32 -9.82 -2.83
CA VAL A 274 -12.94 -9.90 -4.25
C VAL A 274 -12.63 -8.50 -4.80
N PHE A 275 -13.45 -7.51 -4.51
CA PHE A 275 -13.22 -6.14 -4.98
C PHE A 275 -12.05 -5.44 -4.25
N GLU A 276 -11.80 -5.78 -2.98
CA GLU A 276 -10.59 -5.37 -2.23
C GLU A 276 -9.30 -5.98 -2.83
N LEU A 277 -9.38 -7.20 -3.35
CA LEU A 277 -8.24 -7.81 -4.04
C LEU A 277 -7.98 -7.12 -5.38
N LEU A 278 -9.06 -6.86 -6.14
CA LEU A 278 -8.98 -6.27 -7.47
C LEU A 278 -8.51 -4.81 -7.42
N ASP A 279 -9.05 -3.99 -6.52
CA ASP A 279 -8.65 -2.58 -6.41
C ASP A 279 -7.15 -2.45 -6.04
N ALA A 280 -6.68 -3.26 -5.09
CA ALA A 280 -5.30 -3.32 -4.68
C ALA A 280 -4.38 -3.83 -5.80
N ALA A 281 -4.82 -4.82 -6.58
CA ALA A 281 -4.07 -5.32 -7.72
C ALA A 281 -3.89 -4.25 -8.81
N PHE A 282 -4.95 -3.54 -9.20
CA PHE A 282 -4.88 -2.50 -10.23
C PHE A 282 -4.08 -1.27 -9.79
N GLY A 283 -4.18 -0.87 -8.52
CA GLY A 283 -3.50 0.31 -7.99
C GLY A 283 -1.99 0.13 -7.80
N SER A 284 -1.55 -1.05 -7.36
CA SER A 284 -0.20 -1.30 -6.82
C SER A 284 1.01 -0.85 -7.68
N GLY A 285 0.88 -0.84 -9.01
CA GLY A 285 1.95 -0.41 -9.92
C GLY A 285 2.17 1.11 -10.01
N THR A 286 1.24 1.89 -9.47
CA THR A 286 1.18 3.35 -9.65
C THR A 286 2.37 4.06 -9.03
N TYR A 287 2.71 3.72 -7.78
CA TYR A 287 3.84 4.35 -7.09
C TYR A 287 5.15 4.13 -7.86
N ILE A 288 5.43 2.90 -8.27
CA ILE A 288 6.67 2.57 -8.99
C ILE A 288 6.71 3.25 -10.36
N CYS A 289 5.62 3.20 -11.13
CA CYS A 289 5.57 3.84 -12.45
C CYS A 289 5.68 5.36 -12.35
N GLY A 290 5.05 5.97 -11.35
CA GLY A 290 5.16 7.40 -11.05
C GLY A 290 6.59 7.78 -10.66
N PHE A 291 7.18 7.05 -9.71
CA PHE A 291 8.56 7.27 -9.28
C PHE A 291 9.55 7.22 -10.46
N VAL A 292 9.47 6.18 -11.29
CA VAL A 292 10.32 6.02 -12.48
C VAL A 292 10.12 7.19 -13.45
N LEU A 293 8.86 7.54 -13.76
CA LEU A 293 8.55 8.64 -14.68
C LEU A 293 9.10 9.98 -14.17
N GLY A 294 9.03 10.23 -12.87
CA GLY A 294 9.58 11.42 -12.23
C GLY A 294 11.11 11.48 -12.31
N VAL A 295 11.80 10.39 -11.96
CA VAL A 295 13.27 10.33 -11.91
C VAL A 295 13.91 10.34 -13.30
N GLU A 296 13.23 9.78 -14.31
CA GLU A 296 13.72 9.75 -15.69
C GLU A 296 13.64 11.10 -16.41
N LEU A 297 12.77 12.00 -15.94
CA LEU A 297 12.61 13.33 -16.54
C LEU A 297 13.63 14.35 -16.01
N VAL A 298 14.27 14.06 -14.88
CA VAL A 298 15.18 14.97 -14.19
C VAL A 298 16.66 14.59 -14.40
N GLY A 299 17.53 15.59 -14.25
CA GLY A 299 18.98 15.41 -14.38
C GLY A 299 19.57 14.57 -13.24
N PRO A 300 20.74 13.93 -13.44
CA PRO A 300 21.33 13.02 -12.45
C PRO A 300 21.52 13.60 -11.05
N LYS A 301 21.83 14.91 -10.94
CA LYS A 301 22.10 15.58 -9.66
C LYS A 301 20.86 15.69 -8.76
N THR A 302 19.67 15.82 -9.35
CA THR A 302 18.40 16.06 -8.62
C THR A 302 17.57 14.79 -8.43
N ARG A 303 18.03 13.64 -8.95
CA ARG A 303 17.34 12.34 -8.81
C ARG A 303 17.11 11.94 -7.36
N VAL A 304 18.11 12.15 -6.49
CA VAL A 304 18.00 11.82 -5.07
C VAL A 304 16.91 12.66 -4.40
N LEU A 305 16.92 13.98 -4.61
CA LEU A 305 15.90 14.89 -4.10
C LEU A 305 14.49 14.52 -4.61
N THR A 306 14.38 14.25 -5.90
CA THR A 306 13.11 13.83 -6.55
C THR A 306 12.59 12.52 -5.95
N GLY A 307 13.49 11.58 -5.65
CA GLY A 307 13.14 10.33 -4.97
C GLY A 307 12.62 10.55 -3.55
N ILE A 308 13.29 11.40 -2.76
CA ILE A 308 12.82 11.76 -1.41
C ILE A 308 11.44 12.40 -1.48
N LEU A 309 11.25 13.38 -2.37
CA LEU A 309 9.96 14.07 -2.52
C LEU A 309 8.84 13.11 -2.94
N ALA A 310 9.12 12.17 -3.84
CA ALA A 310 8.16 11.15 -4.25
C ALA A 310 7.75 10.24 -3.08
N SER A 311 8.71 9.79 -2.26
CA SER A 311 8.43 9.02 -1.04
C SER A 311 7.66 9.83 -0.01
N SER A 312 8.00 11.11 0.19
CA SER A 312 7.25 11.99 1.10
C SER A 312 5.81 12.22 0.64
N CYS A 313 5.54 12.25 -0.68
CA CYS A 313 4.18 12.32 -1.22
C CYS A 313 3.34 11.09 -0.86
N TYR A 314 3.97 9.92 -0.70
CA TYR A 314 3.28 8.74 -0.20
C TYR A 314 2.76 8.96 1.23
N ALA A 315 3.61 9.43 2.14
CA ALA A 315 3.23 9.76 3.51
C ALA A 315 2.13 10.86 3.58
N ILE A 316 2.19 11.86 2.69
CA ILE A 316 1.13 12.88 2.58
C ILE A 316 -0.23 12.25 2.20
N GLY A 317 -0.24 11.23 1.32
CA GLY A 317 -1.44 10.47 0.99
C GLY A 317 -2.00 9.69 2.18
N GLU A 318 -1.15 9.12 3.03
CA GLU A 318 -1.58 8.44 4.27
C GLU A 318 -2.24 9.43 5.24
N ILE A 319 -1.63 10.61 5.41
CA ILE A 319 -2.18 11.70 6.23
C ILE A 319 -3.52 12.18 5.66
N PHE A 320 -3.64 12.30 4.33
CA PHE A 320 -4.89 12.66 3.68
C PHE A 320 -5.99 11.63 3.93
N ALA A 321 -5.68 10.32 3.88
CA ALA A 321 -6.64 9.27 4.20
C ALA A 321 -7.08 9.32 5.67
N ALA A 322 -6.15 9.42 6.60
CA ALA A 322 -6.46 9.49 8.03
C ALA A 322 -7.23 10.76 8.42
N GLY A 323 -6.88 11.91 7.83
CA GLY A 323 -7.61 13.16 8.01
C GLY A 323 -9.04 13.08 7.45
N SER A 324 -9.21 12.48 6.28
CA SER A 324 -10.55 12.24 5.70
C SER A 324 -11.37 11.30 6.57
N ALA A 325 -10.77 10.24 7.09
CA ALA A 325 -11.43 9.29 7.98
C ALA A 325 -11.87 9.97 9.29
N TRP A 326 -11.04 10.84 9.87
CA TRP A 326 -11.38 11.59 11.08
C TRP A 326 -12.57 12.55 10.88
N LEU A 327 -12.66 13.19 9.71
CA LEU A 327 -13.76 14.13 9.42
C LEU A 327 -15.08 13.42 9.15
N VAL A 328 -15.05 12.28 8.46
CA VAL A 328 -16.25 11.60 7.96
C VAL A 328 -16.77 10.58 8.97
N LYS A 329 -15.88 9.82 9.62
CA LYS A 329 -16.18 8.73 10.58
C LYS A 329 -17.08 7.60 10.07
N SER A 330 -17.49 7.64 8.80
CA SER A 330 -18.23 6.59 8.12
C SER A 330 -17.41 6.03 6.95
N TRP A 331 -17.35 4.71 6.84
CA TRP A 331 -16.50 4.05 5.85
C TRP A 331 -16.97 4.22 4.39
N ARG A 332 -18.29 4.25 4.11
CA ARG A 332 -18.80 4.41 2.74
C ARG A 332 -18.49 5.78 2.13
N PRO A 333 -18.81 6.91 2.80
CA PRO A 333 -18.46 8.22 2.27
C PRO A 333 -16.95 8.44 2.23
N LEU A 334 -16.19 7.81 3.14
CA LEU A 334 -14.72 7.81 3.08
C LEU A 334 -14.21 7.21 1.76
N ILE A 335 -14.73 6.05 1.35
CA ILE A 335 -14.37 5.44 0.05
C ILE A 335 -14.70 6.39 -1.11
N TYR A 336 -15.86 7.05 -1.12
CA TYR A 336 -16.18 8.01 -2.18
C TYR A 336 -15.18 9.18 -2.21
N ILE A 337 -14.85 9.75 -1.05
CA ILE A 337 -13.91 10.88 -0.95
C ILE A 337 -12.51 10.51 -1.44
N LEU A 338 -12.03 9.30 -1.14
CA LEU A 338 -10.68 8.86 -1.52
C LEU A 338 -10.60 8.46 -3.00
N TYR A 339 -11.61 7.77 -3.53
CA TYR A 339 -11.55 7.20 -4.88
C TYR A 339 -12.11 8.14 -5.97
N SER A 340 -13.05 9.04 -5.68
CA SER A 340 -13.61 9.95 -6.69
C SER A 340 -12.57 10.89 -7.33
N PRO A 341 -11.60 11.49 -6.60
CA PRO A 341 -10.58 12.35 -7.21
C PRO A 341 -9.69 11.63 -8.23
N ILE A 342 -9.60 10.29 -8.18
CA ILE A 342 -8.78 9.50 -9.10
C ILE A 342 -9.26 9.61 -10.54
N PHE A 343 -10.56 9.83 -10.79
CA PHE A 343 -11.06 10.01 -12.15
C PHE A 343 -10.48 11.25 -12.84
N LEU A 344 -9.99 12.24 -12.08
CA LEU A 344 -9.26 13.38 -12.64
C LEU A 344 -7.97 12.95 -13.35
N LEU A 345 -7.39 11.80 -12.99
CA LEU A 345 -6.19 11.27 -13.66
C LEU A 345 -6.45 10.87 -15.12
N LEU A 346 -7.71 10.72 -15.57
CA LEU A 346 -8.02 10.55 -17.00
C LEU A 346 -7.47 11.70 -17.84
N THR A 347 -7.42 12.91 -17.28
CA THR A 347 -6.86 14.11 -17.94
C THR A 347 -5.36 13.99 -18.22
N TYR A 348 -4.65 13.11 -17.51
CA TYR A 348 -3.20 12.93 -17.66
C TYR A 348 -2.84 12.26 -18.98
N ASN A 349 -3.78 11.60 -19.66
CA ASN A 349 -3.54 11.08 -21.01
C ASN A 349 -3.11 12.19 -21.99
N TRP A 350 -3.61 13.41 -21.80
CA TRP A 350 -3.29 14.56 -22.65
C TRP A 350 -2.13 15.41 -22.13
N ILE A 351 -1.95 15.47 -20.81
CA ILE A 351 -0.99 16.37 -20.16
C ILE A 351 0.38 15.69 -19.97
N LEU A 352 0.37 14.44 -19.50
CA LEU A 352 1.56 13.73 -19.05
C LEU A 352 2.29 13.10 -20.24
N PRO A 353 3.59 13.37 -20.43
CA PRO A 353 4.39 12.64 -21.42
C PRO A 353 4.67 11.21 -20.92
N GLU A 354 4.93 10.30 -21.85
CA GLU A 354 5.44 8.98 -21.53
C GLU A 354 6.96 9.03 -21.26
N SER A 355 7.49 8.02 -20.56
CA SER A 355 8.92 7.87 -20.27
C SER A 355 9.79 8.05 -21.52
N ILE A 356 10.79 8.92 -21.41
CA ILE A 356 11.75 9.19 -22.49
C ILE A 356 12.53 7.92 -22.82
N ARG A 357 12.99 7.20 -21.79
CA ARG A 357 13.77 5.97 -21.93
C ARG A 357 12.95 4.82 -22.52
N TRP A 358 11.68 4.70 -22.15
CA TRP A 358 10.79 3.72 -22.76
C TRP A 358 10.50 4.02 -24.23
N ASN A 359 10.26 5.29 -24.58
CA ASN A 359 10.06 5.66 -25.98
C ASN A 359 11.32 5.38 -26.82
N LEU A 360 12.51 5.64 -26.28
CA LEU A 360 13.78 5.25 -26.92
C LEU A 360 13.89 3.73 -27.10
N SER A 361 13.58 2.93 -26.07
CA SER A 361 13.66 1.47 -26.16
C SER A 361 12.64 0.85 -27.11
N LYS A 362 11.52 1.53 -27.36
CA LYS A 362 10.52 1.15 -28.39
C LYS A 362 10.80 1.74 -29.77
N GLY A 363 11.91 2.44 -29.97
CA GLY A 363 12.25 3.08 -31.25
C GLY A 363 11.37 4.28 -31.62
N ARG A 364 10.57 4.82 -30.69
CA ARG A 364 9.69 5.97 -30.90
C ARG A 364 10.45 7.30 -30.79
N VAL A 365 11.46 7.47 -31.64
CA VAL A 365 12.39 8.61 -31.57
C VAL A 365 11.67 9.95 -31.79
N ASP A 366 10.68 10.01 -32.68
CA ASP A 366 9.98 11.27 -32.97
C ASP A 366 9.23 11.84 -31.76
N GLU A 367 8.62 10.96 -30.94
CA GLU A 367 7.96 11.36 -29.69
C GLU A 367 8.97 11.84 -28.64
N VAL A 368 10.16 11.24 -28.61
CA VAL A 368 11.28 11.70 -27.76
C VAL A 368 11.72 13.10 -28.18
N LYS A 369 11.92 13.33 -29.49
CA LYS A 369 12.29 14.64 -30.03
C LYS A 369 11.25 15.70 -29.69
N LYS A 370 9.97 15.38 -29.88
CA LYS A 370 8.84 16.26 -29.53
C LYS A 370 8.82 16.60 -28.04
N THR A 371 9.03 15.62 -27.18
CA THR A 371 9.08 15.81 -25.73
C THR A 371 10.25 16.70 -25.33
N LEU A 372 11.48 16.40 -25.78
CA LEU A 372 12.67 17.19 -25.47
C LEU A 372 12.58 18.64 -25.98
N ARG A 373 12.02 18.86 -27.19
CA ARG A 373 11.75 20.21 -27.70
C ARG A 373 10.73 20.97 -26.83
N LYS A 374 9.71 20.28 -26.30
CA LYS A 374 8.75 20.88 -25.35
C LYS A 374 9.44 21.29 -24.04
N VAL A 375 10.33 20.43 -23.51
CA VAL A 375 11.15 20.75 -22.32
C VAL A 375 12.00 21.99 -22.59
N ALA A 376 12.73 22.01 -23.70
CA ALA A 376 13.59 23.12 -24.12
C ALA A 376 12.83 24.45 -24.19
N LYS A 377 11.66 24.44 -24.86
CA LYS A 377 10.80 25.62 -25.02
C LYS A 377 10.29 26.16 -23.68
N VAL A 378 9.84 25.30 -22.78
CA VAL A 378 9.27 25.73 -21.48
C VAL A 378 10.37 26.17 -20.51
N ASN A 379 11.54 25.55 -20.57
CA ASN A 379 12.69 25.92 -19.73
C ASN A 379 13.50 27.10 -20.30
N GLY A 380 13.18 27.58 -21.51
CA GLY A 380 13.90 28.68 -22.16
C GLY A 380 15.35 28.30 -22.50
N ARG A 381 15.59 27.04 -22.87
CA ARG A 381 16.92 26.51 -23.24
C ARG A 381 16.94 26.12 -24.71
N GLU A 382 18.09 26.26 -25.35
CA GLU A 382 18.29 25.79 -26.72
C GLU A 382 18.74 24.33 -26.73
N LEU A 383 18.19 23.54 -27.66
CA LEU A 383 18.51 22.13 -27.84
C LEU A 383 19.32 21.97 -29.13
N SER A 384 20.53 21.43 -29.04
CA SER A 384 21.34 21.14 -30.24
C SER A 384 20.75 19.95 -31.01
N GLU A 385 20.39 20.16 -32.29
CA GLU A 385 19.89 19.08 -33.16
C GLU A 385 20.93 17.96 -33.37
N ASN A 386 22.23 18.28 -33.33
CA ASN A 386 23.30 17.26 -33.37
C ASN A 386 23.30 16.32 -32.15
N ALA A 387 22.90 16.81 -30.97
CA ALA A 387 22.77 15.96 -29.78
C ALA A 387 21.54 15.03 -29.90
N LEU A 388 20.49 15.53 -30.54
CA LEU A 388 19.25 14.79 -30.80
C LEU A 388 19.43 13.69 -31.85
N GLU A 389 20.26 13.92 -32.87
CA GLU A 389 20.63 12.91 -33.86
C GLU A 389 21.51 11.80 -33.28
N LYS A 390 22.38 12.11 -32.31
CA LYS A 390 23.19 11.09 -31.61
C LYS A 390 22.32 10.07 -30.86
N LEU A 391 21.16 10.48 -30.35
CA LEU A 391 20.16 9.56 -29.76
C LEU A 391 19.50 8.62 -30.78
N THR A 392 19.59 8.92 -32.09
CA THR A 392 18.85 8.23 -33.16
C THR A 392 19.60 7.03 -33.76
N ARG A 393 20.92 6.90 -33.55
CA ARG A 393 21.78 5.91 -34.24
C ARG A 393 21.92 4.56 -33.52
N VAL A 394 20.85 4.02 -32.93
CA VAL A 394 20.94 2.76 -32.16
C VAL A 394 19.88 1.75 -32.62
N ASN A 395 20.34 0.65 -33.22
CA ASN A 395 19.57 -0.58 -33.35
C ASN A 395 19.46 -1.22 -31.96
N VAL A 396 18.26 -1.19 -31.39
CA VAL A 396 17.92 -1.92 -30.16
C VAL A 396 17.59 -3.36 -30.55
N ASP A 397 18.58 -4.09 -31.06
CA ASP A 397 18.47 -5.52 -31.34
C ASP A 397 19.78 -6.20 -30.94
N GLU A 398 19.99 -6.33 -29.64
CA GLU A 398 20.86 -7.39 -29.12
C GLU A 398 20.14 -8.10 -27.97
N PRO A 399 19.51 -9.25 -28.23
CA PRO A 399 19.14 -10.19 -27.17
C PRO A 399 20.39 -11.00 -26.81
N THR A 400 21.38 -10.38 -26.16
CA THR A 400 22.66 -11.05 -25.86
C THR A 400 22.77 -11.45 -24.37
N LYS A 401 22.90 -12.76 -24.13
CA LYS A 401 23.48 -13.42 -22.93
C LYS A 401 22.70 -13.52 -21.60
N GLU A 402 21.46 -13.05 -21.45
CA GLU A 402 20.76 -13.10 -20.14
C GLU A 402 20.43 -14.52 -19.62
N VAL A 403 19.92 -15.43 -20.46
CA VAL A 403 19.39 -16.74 -20.01
C VAL A 403 20.48 -17.68 -19.47
N ASN A 404 21.67 -17.67 -20.09
CA ASN A 404 22.82 -18.46 -19.59
C ASN A 404 23.43 -17.88 -18.31
N THR A 405 23.23 -16.58 -18.06
CA THR A 405 23.80 -15.86 -16.91
C THR A 405 23.01 -16.12 -15.63
N LEU A 406 21.67 -16.17 -15.70
CA LEU A 406 20.81 -16.54 -14.56
C LEU A 406 21.09 -17.97 -14.06
N LYS A 407 21.22 -18.95 -14.97
CA LYS A 407 21.53 -20.34 -14.61
C LYS A 407 22.90 -20.48 -13.93
N ASN A 408 23.86 -19.63 -14.28
CA ASN A 408 25.16 -19.57 -13.62
C ASN A 408 25.12 -18.85 -12.26
N ALA A 409 24.21 -17.88 -12.09
CA ALA A 409 23.97 -17.21 -10.80
C ALA A 409 23.46 -18.17 -9.72
N PHE A 410 22.52 -19.05 -10.09
CA PHE A 410 22.00 -20.08 -9.18
C PHE A 410 23.04 -21.13 -8.75
N LYS A 411 24.17 -21.24 -9.46
CA LYS A 411 25.29 -22.12 -9.06
C LYS A 411 26.18 -21.51 -7.98
N SER A 412 26.16 -20.19 -7.79
CA SER A 412 26.96 -19.53 -6.76
C SER A 412 26.31 -19.64 -5.38
N THR A 413 26.87 -20.49 -4.52
CA THR A 413 26.38 -20.66 -3.14
C THR A 413 26.45 -19.35 -2.33
N LYS A 414 27.47 -18.51 -2.55
CA LYS A 414 27.61 -17.23 -1.84
C LYS A 414 26.54 -16.24 -2.24
N LEU A 415 26.22 -16.15 -3.55
CA LEU A 415 25.19 -15.25 -4.05
C LEU A 415 23.80 -15.71 -3.58
N MET A 416 23.54 -17.02 -3.59
CA MET A 416 22.28 -17.60 -3.09
C MET A 416 22.09 -17.40 -1.59
N LEU A 417 23.14 -17.58 -0.76
CA LEU A 417 23.06 -17.28 0.67
C LEU A 417 22.79 -15.79 0.94
N ARG A 418 23.37 -14.89 0.14
CA ARG A 418 23.05 -13.45 0.21
C ARG A 418 21.62 -13.17 -0.21
N LEU A 419 21.12 -13.86 -1.25
CA LEU A 419 19.73 -13.75 -1.69
C LEU A 419 18.76 -14.19 -0.59
N ILE A 420 18.97 -15.36 0.00
CA ILE A 420 18.11 -15.88 1.09
C ILE A 420 18.10 -14.92 2.28
N ASN A 421 19.27 -14.45 2.71
CA ASN A 421 19.39 -13.45 3.77
C ASN A 421 18.66 -12.14 3.41
N CYS A 422 18.83 -11.67 2.17
CA CYS A 422 18.15 -10.48 1.68
C CYS A 422 16.63 -10.66 1.67
N CYS A 423 16.10 -11.78 1.18
CA CYS A 423 14.67 -12.09 1.23
C CYS A 423 14.12 -12.06 2.66
N PHE A 424 14.84 -12.63 3.64
CA PHE A 424 14.43 -12.56 5.05
C PHE A 424 14.41 -11.11 5.57
N CYS A 425 15.40 -10.30 5.21
CA CYS A 425 15.41 -8.88 5.55
C CYS A 425 14.22 -8.14 4.92
N TRP A 426 13.86 -8.43 3.67
CA TRP A 426 12.70 -7.85 2.99
C TRP A 426 11.37 -8.23 3.63
N ILE A 427 11.21 -9.50 4.01
CA ILE A 427 10.03 -9.99 4.76
C ILE A 427 9.93 -9.23 6.09
N THR A 428 11.04 -9.14 6.82
CA THR A 428 11.08 -8.44 8.11
C THR A 428 10.75 -6.96 7.94
N CYS A 429 11.35 -6.29 6.95
CA CYS A 429 11.18 -4.86 6.74
C CYS A 429 9.74 -4.46 6.45
N THR A 430 9.08 -5.19 5.55
CA THR A 430 7.69 -4.97 5.18
C THR A 430 6.74 -5.32 6.33
N PHE A 431 7.01 -6.42 7.04
CA PHE A 431 6.24 -6.80 8.23
C PHE A 431 6.29 -5.73 9.31
N LEU A 432 7.48 -5.16 9.58
CA LEU A 432 7.64 -4.04 10.53
C LEU A 432 6.98 -2.76 10.02
N PHE A 433 7.20 -2.40 8.76
CA PHE A 433 6.67 -1.16 8.19
C PHE A 433 5.14 -1.11 8.23
N TYR A 434 4.48 -2.16 7.73
CA TYR A 434 3.02 -2.24 7.71
C TYR A 434 2.45 -2.61 9.08
N GLY A 435 3.12 -3.49 9.84
CA GLY A 435 2.69 -3.89 11.18
C GLY A 435 2.65 -2.73 12.16
N LEU A 436 3.69 -1.87 12.18
CA LEU A 436 3.69 -0.65 12.99
C LEU A 436 2.75 0.43 12.46
N THR A 437 2.45 0.48 11.16
CA THR A 437 1.39 1.38 10.68
C THR A 437 0.02 0.91 11.20
N LEU A 438 -0.26 -0.38 11.12
CA LEU A 438 -1.56 -0.95 11.50
C LEU A 438 -1.80 -0.95 13.01
N ASN A 439 -0.80 -1.25 13.82
CA ASN A 439 -0.97 -1.24 15.28
C ASN A 439 -1.01 0.19 15.86
N SER A 440 -0.77 1.23 15.06
CA SER A 440 -0.80 2.61 15.53
C SER A 440 -2.21 3.07 15.91
N VAL A 441 -3.25 2.50 15.28
CA VAL A 441 -4.64 2.84 15.60
C VAL A 441 -5.11 2.22 16.92
N SER A 442 -4.43 1.17 17.40
CA SER A 442 -4.76 0.44 18.64
C SER A 442 -3.93 0.89 19.85
N LEU A 443 -3.27 2.04 19.76
CA LEU A 443 -2.53 2.64 20.88
C LEU A 443 -3.54 3.08 21.97
N ALA A 444 -3.53 2.39 23.11
CA ALA A 444 -4.54 2.46 24.18
C ALA A 444 -4.77 3.83 24.86
N ALA A 445 -4.10 4.91 24.44
CA ALA A 445 -4.02 6.18 25.18
C ALA A 445 -4.32 7.43 24.33
N GLY A 446 -4.98 7.32 23.16
CA GLY A 446 -5.08 8.43 22.22
C GLY A 446 -6.28 8.46 21.28
N ASN A 447 -6.17 9.33 20.27
CA ASN A 447 -7.09 9.39 19.15
C ASN A 447 -6.42 8.62 18.01
N SER A 448 -7.03 7.51 17.58
CA SER A 448 -6.47 6.59 16.59
C SER A 448 -6.09 7.27 15.27
N TYR A 449 -6.84 8.28 14.82
CA TYR A 449 -6.50 9.04 13.61
C TYR A 449 -5.26 9.91 13.81
N LEU A 450 -5.14 10.58 14.96
CA LEU A 450 -3.98 11.41 15.26
C LEU A 450 -2.73 10.55 15.37
N ASP A 451 -2.81 9.41 16.03
CA ASP A 451 -1.69 8.50 16.22
C ASP A 451 -1.21 7.92 14.86
N PHE A 452 -2.15 7.60 13.96
CA PHE A 452 -1.84 7.24 12.58
C PHE A 452 -1.18 8.40 11.80
N ILE A 453 -1.73 9.62 11.88
CA ILE A 453 -1.18 10.81 11.21
C ILE A 453 0.26 11.08 11.68
N LEU A 454 0.54 10.98 12.98
CA LEU A 454 1.88 11.16 13.53
C LEU A 454 2.83 10.06 13.06
N THR A 455 2.34 8.82 12.97
CA THR A 455 3.09 7.67 12.45
C THR A 455 3.49 7.90 10.98
N ALA A 456 2.58 8.41 10.14
CA ALA A 456 2.85 8.78 8.74
C ALA A 456 3.78 10.00 8.62
N LEU A 457 3.61 11.02 9.47
CA LEU A 457 4.46 12.21 9.48
C LEU A 457 5.93 11.90 9.77
N VAL A 458 6.19 10.90 10.62
CA VAL A 458 7.55 10.46 10.98
C VAL A 458 8.28 9.78 9.81
N GLU A 459 7.57 9.34 8.78
CA GLU A 459 8.20 8.77 7.59
C GLU A 459 9.00 9.82 6.80
N ILE A 460 8.51 11.06 6.75
CA ILE A 460 9.16 12.17 6.03
C ILE A 460 10.58 12.44 6.54
N PRO A 461 10.82 12.72 7.84
CA PRO A 461 12.17 12.90 8.35
C PRO A 461 13.02 11.62 8.21
N ALA A 462 12.43 10.43 8.27
CA ALA A 462 13.16 9.17 8.06
C ALA A 462 13.70 9.04 6.63
N TYR A 463 12.91 9.42 5.61
CA TYR A 463 13.35 9.44 4.21
C TYR A 463 14.50 10.44 3.98
N VAL A 464 14.41 11.62 4.59
CA VAL A 464 15.45 12.65 4.50
C VAL A 464 16.73 12.19 5.21
N SER A 465 16.62 11.67 6.44
CA SER A 465 17.77 11.23 7.23
C SER A 465 18.50 10.05 6.60
N CYS A 466 17.80 9.19 5.86
CA CYS A 466 18.38 8.00 5.24
C CYS A 466 19.59 8.31 4.35
N ASN A 467 19.54 9.39 3.55
CA ASN A 467 20.66 9.78 2.68
C ASN A 467 21.90 10.14 3.50
N TYR A 468 21.72 10.94 4.55
CA TYR A 468 22.81 11.28 5.47
C TYR A 468 23.37 10.03 6.16
N MET A 469 22.51 9.12 6.61
CA MET A 469 22.95 7.90 7.29
C MET A 469 23.81 7.01 6.36
N LEU A 470 23.44 6.89 5.08
CA LEU A 470 24.17 6.10 4.09
C LEU A 470 25.54 6.70 3.72
N GLU A 471 25.64 8.03 3.70
CA GLU A 471 26.89 8.74 3.43
C GLU A 471 27.86 8.69 4.62
N TYR A 472 27.38 8.96 5.85
CA TYR A 472 28.24 9.05 7.03
C TYR A 472 28.60 7.70 7.65
N PHE A 473 27.61 6.81 7.85
CA PHE A 473 27.84 5.54 8.56
C PHE A 473 28.19 4.37 7.64
N GLY A 474 28.00 4.54 6.33
CA GLY A 474 28.06 3.46 5.35
C GLY A 474 26.77 2.66 5.29
N ARG A 475 26.64 1.83 4.25
CA ARG A 475 25.38 1.17 3.88
C ARG A 475 25.01 0.08 4.87
N LYS A 476 26.00 -0.73 5.23
CA LYS A 476 25.85 -1.88 6.13
C LYS A 476 25.43 -1.47 7.54
N LYS A 477 26.15 -0.49 8.13
CA LYS A 477 25.88 -0.03 9.50
C LYS A 477 24.57 0.76 9.58
N SER A 478 24.26 1.57 8.56
CA SER A 478 22.98 2.30 8.48
C SER A 478 21.79 1.32 8.51
N LEU A 479 21.82 0.28 7.68
CA LEU A 479 20.76 -0.73 7.61
C LEU A 479 20.63 -1.52 8.93
N SER A 480 21.75 -2.02 9.47
CA SER A 480 21.75 -2.76 10.74
C SER A 480 21.26 -1.91 11.91
N GLY A 481 21.75 -0.66 12.02
CA GLY A 481 21.33 0.29 13.05
C GLY A 481 19.84 0.60 12.99
N SER A 482 19.27 0.76 11.79
CA SER A 482 17.84 1.04 11.62
C SER A 482 16.96 -0.10 12.17
N TYR A 483 17.31 -1.36 11.89
CA TYR A 483 16.63 -2.53 12.46
C TYR A 483 16.81 -2.65 13.97
N LEU A 484 18.02 -2.43 14.49
CA LEU A 484 18.29 -2.54 15.92
C LEU A 484 17.56 -1.44 16.71
N ILE A 485 17.49 -0.20 16.18
CA ILE A 485 16.71 0.90 16.76
C ILE A 485 15.23 0.53 16.80
N THR A 486 14.69 -0.02 15.70
CA THR A 486 13.29 -0.47 15.65
C THR A 486 13.00 -1.54 16.70
N GLY A 487 13.87 -2.57 16.79
CA GLY A 487 13.71 -3.65 17.76
C GLY A 487 13.82 -3.16 19.21
N ALA A 488 14.79 -2.31 19.50
CA ALA A 488 14.97 -1.71 20.82
C ALA A 488 13.77 -0.84 21.23
N ALA A 489 13.22 -0.05 20.30
CA ALA A 489 12.02 0.75 20.54
C ALA A 489 10.79 -0.14 20.82
N CYS A 490 10.58 -1.21 20.04
CA CYS A 490 9.49 -2.15 20.29
C CYS A 490 9.58 -2.82 21.67
N VAL A 491 10.79 -3.20 22.11
CA VAL A 491 11.01 -3.74 23.46
C VAL A 491 10.80 -2.67 24.53
N ALA A 492 11.33 -1.46 24.33
CA ALA A 492 11.19 -0.36 25.28
C ALA A 492 9.72 0.00 25.50
N PHE A 493 8.89 -0.05 24.45
CA PHE A 493 7.46 0.24 24.52
C PHE A 493 6.73 -0.65 25.55
N ILE A 494 7.11 -1.93 25.66
CA ILE A 494 6.48 -2.89 26.58
C ILE A 494 6.64 -2.48 28.05
N PHE A 495 7.72 -1.77 28.37
CA PHE A 495 8.02 -1.32 29.73
C PHE A 495 7.50 0.09 30.03
N VAL A 496 6.89 0.77 29.05
CA VAL A 496 6.32 2.10 29.28
C VAL A 496 5.00 1.97 30.04
N PRO A 497 4.81 2.67 31.18
CA PRO A 497 3.53 2.67 31.89
C PRO A 497 2.39 3.20 31.01
N ALA A 498 1.23 2.55 31.08
CA ALA A 498 0.05 2.92 30.30
C ALA A 498 -0.39 4.38 30.52
N ASP A 499 -0.11 4.94 31.70
CA ASP A 499 -0.47 6.32 32.06
C ASP A 499 0.34 7.38 31.32
N SER A 500 1.50 7.02 30.75
CA SER A 500 2.39 7.96 30.05
C SER A 500 2.17 7.96 28.54
N ARG A 501 1.14 8.68 28.08
CA ARG A 501 0.84 8.83 26.64
C ARG A 501 2.05 9.31 25.83
N ILE A 502 2.75 10.34 26.33
CA ILE A 502 3.89 10.94 25.62
C ILE A 502 5.04 9.93 25.51
N GLY A 503 5.29 9.15 26.56
CA GLY A 503 6.31 8.11 26.56
C GLY A 503 6.03 7.02 25.53
N SER A 504 4.81 6.47 25.55
CA SER A 504 4.40 5.39 24.66
C SER A 504 4.46 5.83 23.19
N LEU A 505 3.90 7.01 22.90
CA LEU A 505 3.92 7.58 21.55
C LEU A 505 5.34 7.88 21.07
N SER A 506 6.19 8.49 21.89
CA SER A 506 7.57 8.83 21.49
C SER A 506 8.39 7.59 21.15
N VAL A 507 8.28 6.54 21.96
CA VAL A 507 8.98 5.26 21.72
C VAL A 507 8.42 4.56 20.48
N TYR A 508 7.09 4.59 20.28
CA TYR A 508 6.45 4.03 19.10
C TYR A 508 6.92 4.70 17.81
N LEU A 509 6.93 6.03 17.80
CA LEU A 509 7.39 6.83 16.66
C LEU A 509 8.88 6.60 16.37
N LEU A 510 9.72 6.40 17.40
CA LEU A 510 11.12 6.01 17.21
C LEU A 510 11.24 4.65 16.50
N GLY A 511 10.39 3.68 16.87
CA GLY A 511 10.30 2.39 16.20
C GLY A 511 9.91 2.53 14.73
N LYS A 512 8.85 3.31 14.45
CA LYS A 512 8.39 3.57 13.08
C LYS A 512 9.43 4.31 12.24
N PHE A 513 10.14 5.29 12.82
CA PHE A 513 11.25 5.97 12.17
C PHE A 513 12.33 4.97 11.73
N GLY A 514 12.75 4.08 12.64
CA GLY A 514 13.73 3.03 12.36
C GLY A 514 13.26 2.08 11.26
N ALA A 515 11.99 1.68 11.27
CA ALA A 515 11.42 0.78 10.25
C ALA A 515 11.41 1.43 8.86
N THR A 516 11.07 2.72 8.79
CA THR A 516 11.04 3.49 7.54
C THR A 516 12.45 3.74 6.99
N ALA A 517 13.41 4.05 7.88
CA ALA A 517 14.82 4.16 7.52
C ALA A 517 15.38 2.81 7.03
N ALA A 518 15.03 1.69 7.70
CA ALA A 518 15.42 0.34 7.28
C ALA A 518 14.89 0.02 5.88
N PHE A 519 13.62 0.36 5.60
CA PHE A 519 13.00 0.16 4.29
C PHE A 519 13.76 0.89 3.19
N THR A 520 14.04 2.17 3.39
CA THR A 520 14.76 2.99 2.41
C THR A 520 16.20 2.51 2.19
N ASN A 521 16.91 2.23 3.29
CA ASN A 521 18.27 1.68 3.24
C ASN A 521 18.32 0.32 2.53
N LEU A 522 17.30 -0.52 2.73
CA LEU A 522 17.24 -1.87 2.15
C LEU A 522 17.12 -1.82 0.62
N TYR A 523 16.36 -0.87 0.07
CA TYR A 523 16.29 -0.67 -1.38
C TYR A 523 17.67 -0.37 -1.98
N VAL A 524 18.42 0.53 -1.34
CA VAL A 524 19.77 0.91 -1.78
C VAL A 524 20.73 -0.28 -1.68
N VAL A 525 20.83 -0.90 -0.51
CA VAL A 525 21.72 -2.05 -0.26
C VAL A 525 21.45 -3.19 -1.23
N THR A 526 20.17 -3.54 -1.43
CA THR A 526 19.78 -4.62 -2.34
C THR A 526 20.22 -4.32 -3.77
N SER A 527 20.12 -3.06 -4.20
CA SER A 527 20.60 -2.66 -5.52
C SER A 527 22.14 -2.71 -5.65
N GLU A 528 22.90 -2.48 -4.59
CA GLU A 528 24.36 -2.42 -4.64
C GLU A 528 25.05 -3.80 -4.49
N ILE A 529 24.43 -4.75 -3.79
CA ILE A 529 25.03 -6.08 -3.52
C ILE A 529 24.95 -7.07 -4.69
N PHE A 530 24.01 -6.85 -5.62
CA PHE A 530 23.76 -7.74 -6.75
C PHE A 530 24.40 -7.22 -8.05
N PRO A 531 24.85 -8.14 -8.93
CA PRO A 531 25.49 -7.77 -10.19
C PRO A 531 24.55 -6.99 -11.09
N THR A 532 25.04 -5.95 -11.77
CA THR A 532 24.22 -5.02 -12.59
C THR A 532 23.37 -5.76 -13.62
N THR A 533 23.91 -6.80 -14.25
CA THR A 533 23.23 -7.65 -15.24
C THR A 533 21.98 -8.37 -14.72
N MET A 534 21.89 -8.66 -13.43
CA MET A 534 20.75 -9.40 -12.83
C MET A 534 20.11 -8.67 -11.65
N ARG A 535 20.52 -7.41 -11.41
CA ARG A 535 20.09 -6.61 -10.27
C ARG A 535 18.58 -6.46 -10.22
N HIS A 536 17.95 -6.18 -11.36
CA HIS A 536 16.50 -6.03 -11.44
C HIS A 536 15.76 -7.31 -11.05
N SER A 537 16.23 -8.48 -11.53
CA SER A 537 15.61 -9.78 -11.22
C SER A 537 15.76 -10.15 -9.74
N PHE A 538 16.94 -9.99 -9.15
CA PHE A 538 17.16 -10.28 -7.73
C PHE A 538 16.42 -9.29 -6.82
N MET A 539 16.45 -7.99 -7.13
CA MET A 539 15.68 -6.96 -6.44
C MET A 539 14.18 -7.27 -6.48
N GLY A 540 13.66 -7.62 -7.67
CA GLY A 540 12.27 -8.05 -7.85
C GLY A 540 11.93 -9.26 -7.00
N THR A 541 12.80 -10.28 -6.99
CA THR A 541 12.62 -11.50 -6.19
C THR A 541 12.58 -11.19 -4.69
N CYS A 542 13.54 -10.42 -4.20
CA CYS A 542 13.59 -10.00 -2.80
C CYS A 542 12.34 -9.21 -2.40
N SER A 543 11.91 -8.25 -3.24
CA SER A 543 10.71 -7.45 -3.00
C SER A 543 9.44 -8.31 -3.00
N MET A 544 9.34 -9.30 -3.90
CA MET A 544 8.24 -10.27 -3.93
C MET A 544 8.15 -11.08 -2.64
N PHE A 545 9.26 -11.65 -2.16
CA PHE A 545 9.28 -12.31 -0.85
C PHE A 545 8.93 -11.34 0.26
N GLY A 546 9.40 -10.08 0.18
CA GLY A 546 9.00 -9.01 1.08
C GLY A 546 7.49 -8.90 1.25
N ARG A 547 6.70 -9.02 0.18
CA ARG A 547 5.23 -8.89 0.30
C ARG A 547 4.57 -9.94 1.21
N LEU A 548 5.22 -11.08 1.49
CA LEU A 548 4.74 -12.01 2.52
C LEU A 548 4.67 -11.33 3.89
N GLY A 549 5.62 -10.46 4.23
CA GLY A 549 5.60 -9.67 5.45
C GLY A 549 4.39 -8.74 5.52
N SER A 550 4.06 -8.05 4.42
CA SER A 550 2.84 -7.22 4.36
C SER A 550 1.54 -8.05 4.44
N MET A 551 1.52 -9.28 3.93
CA MET A 551 0.34 -10.16 4.04
C MET A 551 0.07 -10.62 5.47
N ILE A 552 1.14 -10.81 6.26
CA ILE A 552 1.05 -11.26 7.66
C ILE A 552 0.79 -10.08 8.61
N ALA A 553 1.25 -8.86 8.29
CA ALA A 553 1.11 -7.69 9.15
C ALA A 553 -0.34 -7.40 9.64
N PRO A 554 -1.38 -7.45 8.79
CA PRO A 554 -2.78 -7.27 9.22
C PRO A 554 -3.28 -8.32 10.21
N GLN A 555 -2.63 -9.47 10.33
CA GLN A 555 -3.00 -10.52 11.28
C GLN A 555 -2.41 -10.27 12.68
N THR A 556 -1.52 -9.29 12.84
CA THR A 556 -0.89 -9.00 14.13
C THR A 556 -1.84 -8.58 15.25
N PRO A 557 -2.98 -7.88 15.00
CA PRO A 557 -3.95 -7.60 16.06
C PRO A 557 -4.57 -8.86 16.69
N LEU A 558 -4.66 -9.99 15.96
CA LEU A 558 -5.12 -11.26 16.53
C LEU A 558 -4.19 -11.79 17.62
N LEU A 559 -2.89 -11.49 17.52
CA LEU A 559 -1.91 -11.86 18.55
C LEU A 559 -2.15 -11.10 19.86
N ALA A 560 -2.70 -9.88 19.79
CA ALA A 560 -3.01 -9.08 20.96
C ALA A 560 -4.14 -9.70 21.82
N GLN A 561 -5.03 -10.51 21.23
CA GLN A 561 -6.07 -11.22 21.97
C GLN A 561 -5.52 -12.33 22.88
N LEU A 562 -4.41 -12.96 22.47
CA LEU A 562 -3.70 -13.95 23.28
C LEU A 562 -2.90 -13.27 24.39
N TRP A 563 -2.13 -12.24 24.04
CA TRP A 563 -1.37 -11.44 24.98
C TRP A 563 -1.05 -10.06 24.38
N SER A 564 -1.49 -8.98 25.05
CA SER A 564 -1.40 -7.61 24.55
C SER A 564 0.00 -7.19 24.03
N PRO A 565 1.14 -7.54 24.68
CA PRO A 565 2.49 -7.22 24.18
C PRO A 565 3.00 -8.09 23.02
N LEU A 566 2.32 -9.18 22.66
CA LEU A 566 2.80 -10.20 21.71
C LEU A 566 3.10 -9.65 20.29
N PRO A 567 2.30 -8.74 19.70
CA PRO A 567 2.63 -8.14 18.41
C PRO A 567 3.98 -7.43 18.43
N LEU A 568 4.25 -6.62 19.47
CA LEU A 568 5.50 -5.86 19.60
C LEU A 568 6.71 -6.76 19.86
N ILE A 569 6.54 -7.85 20.60
CA ILE A 569 7.58 -8.87 20.78
C ILE A 569 7.92 -9.52 19.43
N SER A 570 6.92 -9.85 18.62
CA SER A 570 7.14 -10.44 17.28
C SER A 570 7.94 -9.49 16.38
N PHE A 571 7.61 -8.19 16.40
CA PHE A 571 8.35 -7.16 15.69
C PHE A 571 9.79 -7.04 16.21
N ALA A 572 9.98 -6.98 17.53
CA ALA A 572 11.30 -6.87 18.14
C ALA A 572 12.22 -8.04 17.76
N VAL A 573 11.74 -9.28 17.89
CA VAL A 573 12.52 -10.49 17.59
C VAL A 573 12.95 -10.50 16.12
N MET A 574 12.01 -10.30 15.19
CA MET A 574 12.30 -10.27 13.77
C MET A 574 13.29 -9.15 13.42
N SER A 575 13.07 -7.94 13.97
CA SER A 575 13.93 -6.79 13.73
C SER A 575 15.36 -7.01 14.24
N VAL A 576 15.55 -7.58 15.43
CA VAL A 576 16.87 -7.86 15.98
C VAL A 576 17.61 -8.92 15.15
N ILE A 577 16.92 -10.00 14.74
CA ILE A 577 17.51 -11.03 13.89
C ILE A 577 17.93 -10.43 12.54
N ALA A 578 17.06 -9.66 11.88
CA ALA A 578 17.40 -8.96 10.63
C ALA A 578 18.56 -7.97 10.82
N GLY A 579 18.57 -7.22 11.93
CA GLY A 579 19.64 -6.29 12.30
C GLY A 579 21.01 -6.97 12.38
N PHE A 580 21.11 -8.16 12.96
CA PHE A 580 22.36 -8.93 12.99
C PHE A 580 22.67 -9.60 11.64
N LEU A 581 21.67 -10.13 10.94
CA LEU A 581 21.86 -10.77 9.64
C LEU A 581 22.35 -9.79 8.56
N THR A 582 21.94 -8.52 8.61
CA THR A 582 22.46 -7.48 7.70
C THR A 582 23.96 -7.21 7.91
N LEU A 583 24.52 -7.55 9.07
CA LEU A 583 25.97 -7.48 9.29
C LEU A 583 26.75 -8.54 8.50
N LEU A 584 26.09 -9.53 7.92
CA LEU A 584 26.72 -10.49 7.00
C LEU A 584 26.90 -9.92 5.59
N PHE A 585 26.23 -8.81 5.26
CA PHE A 585 26.41 -8.15 3.96
C PHE A 585 27.79 -7.49 3.82
N PRO A 586 28.32 -7.45 2.58
CA PRO A 586 29.50 -6.64 2.28
C PRO A 586 29.19 -5.15 2.45
N GLU A 587 30.22 -4.37 2.82
CA GLU A 587 30.12 -2.91 2.74
C GLU A 587 30.33 -2.46 1.29
N THR A 588 29.36 -1.73 0.76
CA THR A 588 29.29 -1.24 -0.63
C THR A 588 29.53 0.27 -0.75
N ALA A 589 29.72 0.97 0.39
CA ALA A 589 30.06 2.39 0.38
C ALA A 589 31.34 2.67 -0.43
N ASN A 590 31.24 3.60 -1.39
CA ASN A 590 32.35 4.06 -2.24
C ASN A 590 33.04 2.95 -3.05
N THR A 591 32.34 1.85 -3.34
CA THR A 591 32.84 0.79 -4.23
C THR A 591 32.17 0.86 -5.59
N GLU A 592 32.90 0.57 -6.66
CA GLU A 592 32.31 0.36 -7.98
C GLU A 592 31.31 -0.79 -7.95
N LEU A 593 30.19 -0.62 -8.65
CA LEU A 593 29.12 -1.60 -8.69
C LEU A 593 29.59 -2.85 -9.44
N PRO A 594 29.28 -4.06 -8.95
CA PRO A 594 29.73 -5.30 -9.59
C PRO A 594 28.99 -5.52 -10.91
N ASP A 595 29.72 -5.75 -12.00
CA ASP A 595 29.10 -6.07 -13.29
C ASP A 595 28.95 -7.59 -13.50
N THR A 596 29.86 -8.37 -12.90
CA THR A 596 29.90 -9.82 -13.03
C THR A 596 29.63 -10.55 -11.72
N ILE A 597 29.29 -11.85 -11.81
CA ILE A 597 29.01 -12.71 -10.64
C ILE A 597 30.25 -12.84 -9.76
N GLU A 598 31.44 -13.02 -10.34
CA GLU A 598 32.69 -13.17 -9.60
C GLU A 598 33.07 -11.90 -8.83
N GLU A 599 32.79 -10.74 -9.40
CA GLU A 599 32.97 -9.45 -8.74
C GLU A 599 32.00 -9.29 -7.59
N ALA A 600 30.73 -9.64 -7.80
CA ALA A 600 29.72 -9.64 -6.76
C ALA A 600 30.11 -10.56 -5.60
N GLU A 601 30.66 -11.75 -5.86
CA GLU A 601 31.13 -12.63 -4.80
C GLU A 601 32.27 -12.02 -3.97
N ASN A 602 33.20 -11.32 -4.62
CA ASN A 602 34.43 -10.82 -4.02
C ASN A 602 34.38 -9.36 -3.55
N ILE A 603 33.21 -8.71 -3.53
CA ILE A 603 33.04 -7.32 -3.05
C ILE A 603 33.76 -7.08 -1.72
N SER A 604 33.57 -7.97 -0.73
CA SER A 604 34.20 -7.84 0.61
C SER A 604 35.74 -7.81 0.58
N ARG A 605 36.37 -8.46 -0.41
CA ARG A 605 37.84 -8.45 -0.58
C ARG A 605 38.31 -7.17 -1.26
N ARG A 606 37.53 -6.61 -2.19
CA ARG A 606 37.82 -5.31 -2.85
C ARG A 606 37.74 -4.14 -1.87
N THR A 607 36.75 -4.10 -0.99
CA THR A 607 36.62 -3.05 0.04
C THR A 607 37.84 -3.02 0.99
N LYS A 608 38.42 -4.19 1.33
CA LYS A 608 39.66 -4.26 2.12
C LYS A 608 40.90 -3.74 1.36
N LYS A 609 40.99 -3.99 0.05
CA LYS A 609 42.09 -3.45 -0.79
C LYS A 609 41.99 -1.94 -0.99
N SER A 610 40.79 -1.38 -1.17
CA SER A 610 40.54 0.06 -1.35
C SER A 610 40.76 0.90 -0.08
N LYS A 611 40.74 0.31 1.11
CA LYS A 611 41.20 0.97 2.36
C LYS A 611 42.71 0.95 2.58
N ASN A 612 43.45 0.13 1.81
CA ASN A 612 44.91 -0.01 1.90
C ASN A 612 45.76 0.56 0.73
N PRO A 613 45.29 1.39 -0.23
CA PRO A 613 46.11 1.78 -1.37
C PRO A 613 46.81 3.12 -1.12
N THR A 614 47.69 3.21 -0.10
CA THR A 614 48.83 4.15 -0.02
C THR A 614 49.50 4.08 1.35
N ASN A 615 50.49 3.19 1.47
CA ASN A 615 51.64 3.43 2.35
C ASN A 615 52.98 3.04 1.70
N GLU A 616 52.98 2.70 0.40
CA GLU A 616 54.18 2.27 -0.32
C GLU A 616 54.69 3.27 -1.39
N ASN A 617 53.90 4.27 -1.80
CA ASN A 617 54.31 5.19 -2.89
C ASN A 617 54.71 6.61 -2.43
N MET A 618 55.00 6.84 -1.15
CA MET A 618 55.54 8.13 -0.66
C MET A 618 56.88 7.97 0.08
N LYS A 619 57.70 6.99 -0.34
CA LYS A 619 59.13 6.92 -0.05
C LYS A 619 59.89 6.83 -1.37
N GLY A 620 60.09 7.96 -2.03
CA GLY A 620 60.91 7.97 -3.24
C GLY A 620 60.73 9.15 -4.16
N LYS A 621 61.06 10.36 -3.68
CA LYS A 621 61.89 11.39 -4.33
C LYS A 621 61.51 12.76 -3.77
N CYS A 622 62.55 13.43 -3.29
CA CYS A 622 62.57 14.80 -2.78
C CYS A 622 62.05 15.82 -3.79
#